data_AF-A0A0D3E5P0-F1
#
_entry.id   AF-A0A0D3E5P0-F1
#
_cell.length_a   1.000
_cell.length_b   1.000
_cell.length_c   1.000
_cell.angle_alpha   90.00
_cell.angle_beta   90.00
_cell.angle_gamma   90.00
#
_symmetry.space_group_name_H-M   'P 1'
#
loop_
_entity.id
_entity.type
_entity.pdbx_description
1 polymer ?
#
loop_
_entity_poly.entity_id
_entity_poly.type
_entity_poly.pdbx_seq_one_letter_code
_entity_poly.pdbx_strand_id
1 'polypeptide(L)'
;MSLSTEMPEVEYGEATETGEEAIYYRHFKPVFLWRLQNWLGIGLERKMKSSLVTVNRMFAKIISTRREEISRGEGEQLMDALTYYINVDTTKYKLLKPSNDTFIRDVAFSLLLAGRDTTSSVLTWFFWLLSKHPHVLTKIRQEINTKFDPTYLEKLVYLHAALYETMRLYPPVPFNHKSPLKSDVLPSGHKVKAESKIVICIYALGRMRSVWGEDALDFKPERWISESGELKHEPSYKFMAFNAGPRACLGKHLALPQMKIVAVESYKTMTLSSLKVTRLKQCLLSFSVSKMVLVSQSLRRCDSY
;
A
#
# COMPACT_ATOMS: atom_id res chain seq x y z
N MET A 1 -5.37 -10.95 -10.27
CA MET A 1 -5.82 -11.49 -11.57
C MET A 1 -6.00 -10.39 -12.61
N SER A 2 -5.50 -10.64 -13.83
CA SER A 2 -5.26 -9.68 -14.93
C SER A 2 -6.51 -9.35 -15.78
N LEU A 3 -6.50 -8.16 -16.41
CA LEU A 3 -7.61 -7.48 -17.12
C LEU A 3 -7.80 -7.92 -18.60
N SER A 4 -7.05 -8.89 -19.09
CA SER A 4 -7.20 -9.45 -20.44
C SER A 4 -6.76 -10.91 -20.44
N THR A 5 -7.53 -11.79 -21.10
CA THR A 5 -7.12 -13.17 -21.38
C THR A 5 -5.87 -13.25 -22.27
N GLU A 6 -5.51 -12.14 -22.92
CA GLU A 6 -4.36 -12.02 -23.81
C GLU A 6 -3.13 -11.40 -23.12
N MET A 7 -3.27 -10.91 -21.88
CA MET A 7 -2.11 -10.39 -21.14
C MET A 7 -1.29 -11.56 -20.60
N PRO A 8 0.03 -11.58 -20.83
CA PRO A 8 0.89 -12.64 -20.30
C PRO A 8 0.80 -12.66 -18.78
N GLU A 9 0.70 -13.87 -18.21
CA GLU A 9 0.72 -14.08 -16.78
C GLU A 9 2.04 -13.56 -16.22
N VAL A 10 1.95 -12.52 -15.38
CA VAL A 10 3.16 -11.87 -14.85
C VAL A 10 3.64 -12.72 -13.68
N GLU A 11 4.65 -13.56 -13.93
CA GLU A 11 5.26 -14.50 -12.98
C GLU A 11 5.53 -13.87 -11.59
N TYR A 12 5.93 -12.59 -11.57
CA TYR A 12 6.12 -11.83 -10.34
C TYR A 12 4.85 -11.71 -9.50
N GLY A 13 3.71 -11.37 -10.11
CA GLY A 13 2.46 -11.12 -9.41
C GLY A 13 1.91 -12.35 -8.69
N GLU A 14 1.96 -13.51 -9.36
CA GLU A 14 1.53 -14.78 -8.76
C GLU A 14 2.47 -15.20 -7.62
N ALA A 15 3.79 -15.03 -7.82
CA ALA A 15 4.78 -15.33 -6.80
C ALA A 15 4.58 -14.46 -5.55
N THR A 16 4.30 -13.16 -5.72
CA THR A 16 4.04 -12.26 -4.59
C THR A 16 2.73 -12.57 -3.89
N GLU A 17 1.63 -12.81 -4.62
CA GLU A 17 0.31 -13.11 -4.03
C GLU A 17 0.36 -14.40 -3.21
N THR A 18 1.00 -15.44 -3.74
CA THR A 18 1.25 -16.70 -3.03
C THR A 18 2.07 -16.49 -1.75
N GLY A 19 3.09 -15.62 -1.81
CA GLY A 19 3.93 -15.31 -0.66
C GLY A 19 3.19 -14.52 0.43
N GLU A 20 2.40 -13.53 0.04
CA GLU A 20 1.52 -12.78 0.94
C GLU A 20 0.52 -13.69 1.64
N GLU A 21 -0.13 -14.58 0.88
CA GLU A 21 -1.09 -15.55 1.41
C GLU A 21 -0.42 -16.47 2.45
N ALA A 22 0.76 -17.02 2.13
CA ALA A 22 1.52 -17.87 3.05
C ALA A 22 1.86 -17.12 4.35
N ILE A 23 2.35 -15.88 4.27
CA ILE A 23 2.68 -15.04 5.44
C ILE A 23 1.42 -14.74 6.26
N TYR A 24 0.30 -14.42 5.61
CA TYR A 24 -0.97 -14.17 6.29
C TYR A 24 -1.40 -15.38 7.12
N TYR A 25 -1.41 -16.58 6.55
CA TYR A 25 -1.80 -17.80 7.27
C TYR A 25 -0.85 -18.18 8.42
N ARG A 26 0.43 -17.80 8.36
CA ARG A 26 1.37 -17.99 9.48
C ARG A 26 0.93 -17.25 10.76
N HIS A 27 0.14 -16.19 10.65
CA HIS A 27 -0.37 -15.45 11.82
C HIS A 27 -1.47 -16.19 12.57
N PHE A 28 -2.19 -17.10 11.90
CA PHE A 28 -3.31 -17.86 12.49
C PHE A 28 -2.94 -19.33 12.78
N LYS A 29 -1.89 -19.85 12.15
CA LYS A 29 -1.42 -21.22 12.38
C LYS A 29 -0.60 -21.31 13.68
N PRO A 30 -0.88 -22.30 14.55
CA PRO A 30 0.04 -22.67 15.61
C PRO A 30 1.45 -22.90 15.08
N VAL A 31 2.46 -22.40 15.81
CA VAL A 31 3.88 -22.42 15.39
C VAL A 31 4.34 -23.84 15.07
N PHE A 32 3.88 -24.85 15.82
CA PHE A 32 4.27 -26.24 15.58
C PHE A 32 3.74 -26.79 14.24
N LEU A 33 2.50 -26.46 13.86
CA LEU A 33 1.92 -26.88 12.58
C LEU A 33 2.64 -26.23 11.40
N TRP A 34 2.95 -24.94 11.51
CA TRP A 34 3.74 -24.24 10.51
C TRP A 34 5.13 -24.86 10.35
N ARG A 35 5.84 -25.12 11.46
CA ARG A 35 7.17 -25.75 11.44
C ARG A 35 7.13 -27.13 10.78
N LEU A 36 6.12 -27.94 11.10
CA LEU A 36 5.94 -29.27 10.51
C LEU A 36 5.70 -29.19 8.98
N GLN A 37 4.81 -28.29 8.53
CA GLN A 37 4.54 -28.10 7.10
C GLN A 37 5.77 -27.59 6.33
N ASN A 38 6.55 -26.70 6.94
CA ASN A 38 7.79 -26.20 6.35
C ASN A 38 8.87 -27.28 6.26
N TRP A 39 8.98 -28.12 7.29
CA TRP A 39 9.91 -29.25 7.32
C TRP A 39 9.55 -30.31 6.27
N LEU A 40 8.27 -30.70 6.20
CA LEU A 40 7.75 -31.64 5.20
C LEU A 40 7.72 -31.07 3.79
N GLY A 41 7.86 -29.75 3.62
CA GLY A 41 7.81 -29.10 2.31
C GLY A 41 6.46 -29.28 1.61
N ILE A 42 5.36 -29.19 2.35
CA ILE A 42 3.99 -29.38 1.84
C ILE A 42 3.14 -28.11 1.99
N GLY A 43 2.12 -28.00 1.14
CA GLY A 43 1.15 -26.90 1.18
C GLY A 43 1.77 -25.54 0.83
N LEU A 44 1.29 -24.49 1.50
CA LEU A 44 1.67 -23.09 1.24
C LEU A 44 3.18 -22.84 1.41
N GLU A 45 3.86 -23.57 2.28
CA GLU A 45 5.30 -23.40 2.51
C GLU A 45 6.14 -23.89 1.32
N ARG A 46 5.68 -24.94 0.61
CA ARG A 46 6.31 -25.36 -0.66
C ARG A 46 6.13 -24.31 -1.74
N LYS A 47 4.91 -23.78 -1.86
CA LYS A 47 4.60 -22.72 -2.83
C LYS A 47 5.43 -21.48 -2.55
N MET A 48 5.54 -21.06 -1.27
CA MET A 48 6.40 -19.95 -0.83
C MET A 48 7.87 -20.15 -1.24
N LYS A 49 8.43 -21.35 -1.09
CA LYS A 49 9.80 -21.65 -1.54
C LYS A 49 9.94 -21.46 -3.06
N SER A 50 8.97 -21.93 -3.86
CA SER A 50 8.95 -21.73 -5.31
C SER A 50 8.86 -20.24 -5.67
N SER A 51 7.94 -19.51 -5.05
CA SER A 51 7.77 -18.06 -5.24
C SER A 51 9.04 -17.28 -4.92
N LEU A 52 9.76 -17.67 -3.87
CA LEU A 52 11.04 -17.06 -3.50
C LEU A 52 12.11 -17.27 -4.57
N VAL A 53 12.17 -18.46 -5.20
CA VAL A 53 13.08 -18.73 -6.31
C VAL A 53 12.77 -17.83 -7.51
N THR A 54 11.50 -17.70 -7.88
CA THR A 54 11.04 -16.79 -8.95
C THR A 54 11.43 -15.34 -8.65
N VAL A 55 11.09 -14.83 -7.47
CA VAL A 55 11.42 -13.45 -7.06
C VAL A 55 12.94 -13.23 -7.10
N ASN A 56 13.71 -14.15 -6.50
CA ASN A 56 15.18 -14.04 -6.50
C ASN A 56 15.75 -14.00 -7.92
N ARG A 57 15.26 -14.86 -8.81
CA ARG A 57 15.69 -14.90 -10.21
C ARG A 57 15.39 -13.58 -10.93
N MET A 58 14.19 -13.03 -10.75
CA MET A 58 13.79 -11.78 -11.41
C MET A 58 14.63 -10.60 -10.92
N PHE A 59 14.81 -10.44 -9.61
CA PHE A 59 15.60 -9.34 -9.07
C PHE A 59 17.09 -9.50 -9.36
N ALA A 60 17.63 -10.72 -9.40
CA ALA A 60 19.00 -10.94 -9.85
C ALA A 60 19.22 -10.42 -11.27
N LYS A 61 18.27 -10.69 -12.18
CA LYS A 61 18.30 -10.17 -13.56
C LYS A 61 18.20 -8.64 -13.61
N ILE A 62 17.30 -8.04 -12.83
CA ILE A 62 17.15 -6.57 -12.76
C ILE A 62 18.46 -5.92 -12.27
N ILE A 63 19.06 -6.47 -11.21
CA ILE A 63 20.31 -5.96 -10.64
C ILE A 63 21.46 -6.11 -11.64
N SER A 64 21.58 -7.26 -12.30
CA SER A 64 22.67 -7.49 -13.28
C SER A 64 22.54 -6.54 -14.47
N THR A 65 21.34 -6.42 -15.07
CA THR A 65 21.09 -5.49 -16.18
C THR A 65 21.41 -4.05 -15.77
N ARG A 66 20.99 -3.63 -14.57
CA ARG A 66 21.26 -2.27 -14.11
C ARG A 66 22.76 -2.00 -13.88
N ARG A 67 23.50 -2.97 -13.35
CA ARG A 67 24.97 -2.86 -13.19
C ARG A 67 25.68 -2.74 -14.54
N GLU A 68 25.21 -3.45 -15.56
CA GLU A 68 25.74 -3.32 -16.92
C GLU A 68 25.48 -1.94 -17.51
N GLU A 69 24.27 -1.39 -17.36
CA GLU A 69 23.92 -0.02 -17.80
C GLU A 69 24.80 1.03 -17.11
N ILE A 70 25.01 0.90 -15.80
CA ILE A 70 25.91 1.79 -15.04
C ILE A 70 27.34 1.71 -15.58
N SER A 71 27.81 0.49 -15.87
CA SER A 71 29.17 0.25 -16.39
C SER A 71 29.37 0.79 -17.82
N ARG A 72 28.30 0.90 -18.61
CA ARG A 72 28.30 1.52 -19.94
C ARG A 72 28.20 3.05 -19.92
N GLY A 73 28.10 3.67 -18.74
CA GLY A 73 27.94 5.13 -18.58
C GLY A 73 26.49 5.62 -18.74
N GLU A 74 25.52 4.72 -18.86
CA GLU A 74 24.08 5.05 -18.96
C GLU A 74 23.45 5.30 -17.57
N GLY A 75 24.19 5.02 -16.49
CA GLY A 75 23.74 5.17 -15.10
C GLY A 75 23.54 6.61 -14.62
N GLU A 76 24.21 7.59 -15.23
CA GLU A 76 24.11 9.01 -14.82
C GLU A 76 22.80 9.68 -15.27
N GLN A 77 22.15 9.19 -16.33
CA GLN A 77 20.97 9.84 -16.91
C GLN A 77 19.65 9.56 -16.15
N LEU A 78 19.63 8.57 -15.25
CA LEU A 78 18.45 8.25 -14.44
C LEU A 78 18.85 7.71 -13.06
N MET A 79 18.96 8.60 -12.06
CA MET A 79 19.20 8.21 -10.67
C MET A 79 17.93 7.63 -10.04
N ASP A 80 17.71 6.33 -10.22
CA ASP A 80 16.63 5.59 -9.56
C ASP A 80 17.06 5.00 -8.21
N ALA A 81 16.08 4.49 -7.44
CA ALA A 81 16.34 3.92 -6.12
C ALA A 81 17.35 2.75 -6.17
N LEU A 82 17.31 1.94 -7.23
CA LEU A 82 18.22 0.80 -7.38
C LEU A 82 19.67 1.27 -7.60
N THR A 83 19.85 2.26 -8.46
CA THR A 83 21.13 2.92 -8.74
C THR A 83 21.70 3.55 -7.47
N TYR A 84 20.86 4.22 -6.68
CA TYR A 84 21.26 4.77 -5.39
C TYR A 84 21.80 3.70 -4.44
N TYR A 85 21.12 2.56 -4.30
CA TYR A 85 21.57 1.48 -3.41
C TYR A 85 22.80 0.72 -3.94
N ILE A 86 22.95 0.59 -5.27
CA ILE A 86 24.15 0.02 -5.88
C ILE A 86 25.39 0.90 -5.61
N ASN A 87 25.23 2.22 -5.71
CA ASN A 87 26.32 3.19 -5.57
C ASN A 87 26.52 3.71 -4.14
N VAL A 88 25.75 3.21 -3.16
CA VAL A 88 25.83 3.67 -1.77
C VAL A 88 27.22 3.36 -1.21
N ASP A 89 27.82 4.38 -0.59
CA ASP A 89 29.11 4.25 0.07
C ASP A 89 29.01 3.30 1.28
N THR A 90 29.60 2.12 1.11
CA THR A 90 29.59 1.05 2.11
C THR A 90 30.40 1.36 3.37
N THR A 91 31.27 2.38 3.33
CA THR A 91 32.10 2.76 4.48
C THR A 91 31.29 3.39 5.61
N LYS A 92 30.20 4.11 5.28
CA LYS A 92 29.28 4.73 6.25
C LYS A 92 28.29 3.73 6.87
N TYR A 93 28.05 2.59 6.20
CA TYR A 93 27.02 1.62 6.58
C TYR A 93 27.58 0.20 6.72
N LYS A 94 28.72 0.04 7.41
CA LYS A 94 29.42 -1.26 7.56
C LYS A 94 28.52 -2.40 8.06
N LEU A 95 27.51 -2.09 8.89
CA LEU A 95 26.55 -3.08 9.40
C LEU A 95 25.55 -3.59 8.35
N LEU A 96 25.26 -2.80 7.31
CA LEU A 96 24.27 -3.14 6.28
C LEU A 96 24.85 -3.96 5.13
N LYS A 97 26.18 -4.02 4.99
CA LYS A 97 26.89 -4.64 3.85
C LYS A 97 26.22 -4.33 2.50
N PRO A 98 26.09 -3.04 2.11
CA PRO A 98 25.23 -2.62 1.01
C PRO A 98 25.64 -3.17 -0.36
N SER A 99 26.90 -3.57 -0.52
CA SER A 99 27.43 -4.17 -1.75
C SER A 99 26.98 -5.62 -2.00
N ASN A 100 26.31 -6.26 -1.03
CA ASN A 100 25.77 -7.60 -1.20
C ASN A 100 24.51 -7.58 -2.08
N ASP A 101 24.50 -8.33 -3.17
CA ASP A 101 23.34 -8.46 -4.07
C ASP A 101 22.08 -8.91 -3.32
N THR A 102 22.24 -9.70 -2.25
CA THR A 102 21.12 -10.09 -1.37
C THR A 102 20.46 -8.87 -0.73
N PHE A 103 21.26 -7.92 -0.24
CA PHE A 103 20.74 -6.70 0.39
C PHE A 103 20.03 -5.81 -0.64
N ILE A 104 20.66 -5.57 -1.80
CA ILE A 104 20.09 -4.76 -2.87
C ILE A 104 18.77 -5.37 -3.35
N ARG A 105 18.74 -6.69 -3.55
CA ARG A 105 17.53 -7.45 -3.88
C ARG A 105 16.43 -7.24 -2.85
N ASP A 106 16.74 -7.44 -1.57
CA ASP A 106 15.75 -7.38 -0.50
C ASP A 106 15.16 -5.97 -0.35
N VAL A 107 15.99 -4.94 -0.49
CA VAL A 107 15.54 -3.54 -0.50
C VAL A 107 14.67 -3.23 -1.71
N ALA A 108 15.11 -3.59 -2.92
CA ALA A 108 14.35 -3.36 -4.14
C ALA A 108 13.00 -4.09 -4.12
N PHE A 109 12.98 -5.34 -3.65
CA PHE A 109 11.77 -6.13 -3.47
C PHE A 109 10.83 -5.49 -2.44
N SER A 110 11.36 -5.06 -1.30
CA SER A 110 10.57 -4.39 -0.25
C SER A 110 9.93 -3.09 -0.74
N LEU A 111 10.68 -2.27 -1.48
CA LEU A 111 10.17 -1.02 -2.06
C LEU A 111 9.08 -1.28 -3.10
N LEU A 112 9.29 -2.26 -3.99
CA LEU A 112 8.32 -2.60 -5.03
C LEU A 112 7.01 -3.13 -4.45
N LEU A 113 7.09 -4.08 -3.51
CA LEU A 113 5.92 -4.60 -2.80
C LEU A 113 5.16 -3.49 -2.07
N ALA A 114 5.87 -2.71 -1.24
CA ALA A 114 5.26 -1.66 -0.44
C ALA A 114 4.58 -0.60 -1.31
N GLY A 115 5.20 -0.21 -2.44
CA GLY A 115 4.65 0.79 -3.35
C GLY A 115 3.48 0.28 -4.19
N ARG A 116 3.56 -0.93 -4.74
CA ARG A 116 2.55 -1.51 -5.65
C ARG A 116 1.26 -1.86 -4.94
N ASP A 117 1.36 -2.68 -3.90
CA ASP A 117 0.19 -3.37 -3.35
C ASP A 117 -0.65 -2.48 -2.44
N THR A 118 0.00 -1.54 -1.74
CA THR A 118 -0.72 -0.55 -0.93
C THR A 118 -1.41 0.48 -1.80
N THR A 119 -0.71 1.06 -2.79
CA THR A 119 -1.24 2.08 -3.70
C THR A 119 -2.40 1.56 -4.54
N SER A 120 -2.26 0.36 -5.13
CA SER A 120 -3.34 -0.27 -5.90
C SER A 120 -4.58 -0.52 -5.04
N SER A 121 -4.41 -0.94 -3.78
CA SER A 121 -5.52 -1.11 -2.85
C SER A 121 -6.23 0.21 -2.53
N VAL A 122 -5.49 1.31 -2.28
CA VAL A 122 -6.12 2.63 -2.05
C VAL A 122 -6.90 3.07 -3.28
N LEU A 123 -6.27 3.03 -4.46
CA LEU A 123 -6.89 3.47 -5.71
C LEU A 123 -8.16 2.68 -6.03
N THR A 124 -8.17 1.38 -5.75
CA THR A 124 -9.37 0.53 -5.88
C THR A 124 -10.54 1.07 -5.06
N TRP A 125 -10.32 1.28 -3.75
CA TRP A 125 -11.35 1.82 -2.86
C TRP A 125 -11.73 3.26 -3.21
N PHE A 126 -10.75 4.06 -3.63
CA PHE A 126 -10.96 5.43 -4.06
C PHE A 126 -11.94 5.49 -5.24
N PHE A 127 -11.67 4.76 -6.33
CA PHE A 127 -12.57 4.74 -7.48
C PHE A 127 -13.94 4.15 -7.16
N TRP A 128 -13.99 3.12 -6.30
CA TRP A 128 -15.26 2.59 -5.82
C TRP A 128 -16.06 3.64 -5.03
N LEU A 129 -15.42 4.37 -4.11
CA LEU A 129 -16.06 5.45 -3.34
C LEU A 129 -16.53 6.59 -4.25
N LEU A 130 -15.73 6.99 -5.24
CA LEU A 130 -16.15 8.01 -6.21
C LEU A 130 -17.37 7.56 -7.03
N SER A 131 -17.47 6.27 -7.37
CA SER A 131 -18.66 5.73 -8.05
C SER A 131 -19.93 5.82 -7.20
N LYS A 132 -19.80 5.83 -5.87
CA LYS A 132 -20.89 5.96 -4.90
C LYS A 132 -21.16 7.41 -4.48
N HIS A 133 -20.22 8.33 -4.73
CA HIS A 133 -20.33 9.74 -4.35
C HIS A 133 -20.07 10.66 -5.56
N PRO A 134 -21.02 10.77 -6.50
CA PRO A 134 -20.85 11.58 -7.71
C PRO A 134 -20.52 13.05 -7.44
N HIS A 135 -21.03 13.62 -6.34
CA HIS A 135 -20.75 15.00 -5.94
C HIS A 135 -19.26 15.22 -5.62
N VAL A 136 -18.60 14.25 -4.97
CA VAL A 136 -17.15 14.28 -4.70
C VAL A 136 -16.38 14.22 -6.02
N LEU A 137 -16.79 13.32 -6.93
CA LEU A 137 -16.18 13.22 -8.26
C LEU A 137 -16.30 14.54 -9.02
N THR A 138 -17.46 15.20 -9.01
CA THR A 138 -17.65 16.51 -9.67
C THR A 138 -16.69 17.57 -9.11
N LYS A 139 -16.54 17.66 -7.79
CA LYS A 139 -15.58 18.60 -7.16
C LYS A 139 -14.13 18.30 -7.55
N ILE A 140 -13.73 17.03 -7.57
CA ILE A 140 -12.40 16.62 -8.04
C ILE A 140 -12.19 17.01 -9.51
N ARG A 141 -13.18 16.77 -10.38
CA ARG A 141 -13.09 17.15 -11.80
C ARG A 141 -12.93 18.64 -11.99
N GLN A 142 -13.70 19.44 -11.26
CA GLN A 142 -13.58 20.89 -11.28
C GLN A 142 -12.19 21.33 -10.80
N GLU A 143 -11.68 20.74 -9.71
CA GLU A 143 -10.33 21.02 -9.22
C GLU A 143 -9.25 20.68 -10.26
N ILE A 144 -9.33 19.51 -10.89
CA ILE A 144 -8.38 19.10 -11.92
C ILE A 144 -8.44 20.06 -13.13
N ASN A 145 -9.63 20.41 -13.61
CA ASN A 145 -9.76 21.29 -14.77
C ASN A 145 -9.24 22.72 -14.51
N THR A 146 -9.22 23.17 -13.25
CA THR A 146 -8.87 24.55 -12.90
C THR A 146 -7.47 24.71 -12.34
N LYS A 147 -6.94 23.70 -11.64
CA LYS A 147 -5.70 23.80 -10.86
C LYS A 147 -4.64 22.77 -11.23
N PHE A 148 -4.92 21.85 -12.17
CA PHE A 148 -3.96 20.81 -12.51
C PHE A 148 -2.73 21.40 -13.20
N ASP A 149 -1.59 21.19 -12.55
CA ASP A 149 -0.26 21.35 -13.11
C ASP A 149 0.53 20.07 -12.78
N PRO A 150 1.09 19.35 -13.77
CA PRO A 150 1.89 18.15 -13.53
C PRO A 150 3.05 18.38 -12.55
N THR A 151 3.55 19.62 -12.47
CA THR A 151 4.67 20.03 -11.60
C THR A 151 4.21 20.25 -10.15
N TYR A 152 2.98 20.72 -9.95
CA TYR A 152 2.47 21.23 -8.68
C TYR A 152 1.22 20.48 -8.21
N LEU A 153 1.37 19.17 -7.97
CA LEU A 153 0.27 18.29 -7.55
C LEU A 153 -0.27 18.63 -6.15
N GLU A 154 0.45 19.39 -5.33
CA GLU A 154 0.01 19.86 -4.03
C GLU A 154 -1.22 20.77 -4.10
N LYS A 155 -1.43 21.47 -5.24
CA LYS A 155 -2.60 22.33 -5.48
C LYS A 155 -3.92 21.56 -5.59
N LEU A 156 -3.86 20.25 -5.82
CA LEU A 156 -5.03 19.35 -5.83
C LEU A 156 -5.40 18.97 -4.38
N VAL A 157 -5.93 19.93 -3.64
CA VAL A 157 -6.29 19.84 -2.21
C VAL A 157 -7.45 18.87 -2.02
N TYR A 158 -8.52 19.02 -2.78
CA TYR A 158 -9.74 18.23 -2.65
C TYR A 158 -9.50 16.77 -3.07
N LEU A 159 -8.71 16.53 -4.12
CA LEU A 159 -8.23 15.19 -4.47
C LEU A 159 -7.41 14.55 -3.35
N HIS A 160 -6.52 15.32 -2.70
CA HIS A 160 -5.75 14.85 -1.55
C HIS A 160 -6.66 14.45 -0.39
N ALA A 161 -7.62 15.33 -0.07
CA ALA A 161 -8.61 15.12 0.98
C ALA A 161 -9.44 13.83 0.73
N ALA A 162 -9.85 13.59 -0.51
CA ALA A 162 -10.59 12.39 -0.88
C ALA A 162 -9.74 11.11 -0.79
N LEU A 163 -8.44 11.17 -1.12
CA LEU A 163 -7.50 10.06 -0.91
C LEU A 163 -7.27 9.79 0.58
N TYR A 164 -7.15 10.82 1.41
CA TYR A 164 -7.02 10.67 2.87
C TYR A 164 -8.28 10.06 3.48
N GLU A 165 -9.46 10.53 3.09
CA GLU A 165 -10.72 9.96 3.54
C GLU A 165 -10.89 8.51 3.09
N THR A 166 -10.44 8.19 1.87
CA THR A 166 -10.40 6.80 1.38
C THR A 166 -9.53 5.94 2.27
N MET A 167 -8.31 6.38 2.61
CA MET A 167 -7.41 5.61 3.49
C MET A 167 -7.88 5.56 4.94
N ARG A 168 -8.65 6.54 5.42
CA ARG A 168 -9.25 6.49 6.76
C ARG A 168 -10.27 5.37 6.86
N LEU A 169 -11.15 5.25 5.86
CA LEU A 169 -12.15 4.20 5.81
C LEU A 169 -11.55 2.87 5.32
N TYR A 170 -10.68 2.85 4.34
CA TYR A 170 -10.15 1.63 3.74
C TYR A 170 -8.62 1.65 3.71
N PRO A 171 -7.97 1.62 4.89
CA PRO A 171 -6.50 1.56 4.96
C PRO A 171 -6.01 0.26 4.32
N PRO A 172 -4.99 0.29 3.44
CA PRO A 172 -4.40 -0.92 2.86
C PRO A 172 -3.85 -1.89 3.90
N VAL A 173 -3.39 -1.36 5.04
CA VAL A 173 -2.92 -2.13 6.19
C VAL A 173 -3.89 -1.92 7.35
N PRO A 174 -4.93 -2.77 7.50
CA PRO A 174 -5.98 -2.57 8.50
C PRO A 174 -5.55 -2.90 9.93
N PHE A 175 -4.52 -3.71 10.11
CA PHE A 175 -3.96 -4.09 11.40
C PHE A 175 -2.46 -3.86 11.43
N ASN A 176 -1.97 -3.30 12.53
CA ASN A 176 -0.55 -3.25 12.85
C ASN A 176 -0.32 -3.94 14.19
N HIS A 177 0.88 -4.39 14.48
CA HIS A 177 1.20 -4.93 15.80
C HIS A 177 2.57 -4.48 16.29
N LYS A 178 2.70 -4.39 17.61
CA LYS A 178 3.93 -4.06 18.33
C LYS A 178 4.10 -5.08 19.44
N SER A 179 5.35 -5.46 19.72
CA SER A 179 5.70 -6.31 20.85
C SER A 179 6.74 -5.59 21.69
N PRO A 180 6.50 -5.40 23.00
CA PRO A 180 7.46 -4.74 23.87
C PRO A 180 8.55 -5.74 24.28
N LEU A 181 9.81 -5.31 24.23
CA LEU A 181 10.95 -6.15 24.64
C LEU A 181 10.98 -6.41 26.16
N LYS A 182 10.41 -5.50 26.94
CA LYS A 182 10.29 -5.58 28.40
C LYS A 182 8.86 -5.24 28.80
N SER A 183 8.42 -5.79 29.93
CA SER A 183 7.12 -5.40 30.50
C SER A 183 7.11 -3.91 30.81
N ASP A 184 5.99 -3.25 30.55
CA ASP A 184 5.85 -1.80 30.67
C ASP A 184 4.42 -1.42 31.08
N VAL A 185 4.20 -0.16 31.41
CA VAL A 185 2.90 0.42 31.72
C VAL A 185 2.61 1.53 30.72
N LEU A 186 1.55 1.37 29.93
CA LEU A 186 1.14 2.38 28.97
C LEU A 186 0.69 3.67 29.69
N PRO A 187 0.69 4.83 29.02
CA PRO A 187 0.19 6.09 29.61
C PRO A 187 -1.25 6.01 30.15
N SER A 188 -2.04 5.04 29.68
CA SER A 188 -3.38 4.74 30.20
C SER A 188 -3.41 3.90 31.48
N GLY A 189 -2.25 3.55 32.06
CA GLY A 189 -2.11 2.68 33.24
C GLY A 189 -2.16 1.18 32.95
N HIS A 190 -2.41 0.77 31.70
CA HIS A 190 -2.49 -0.64 31.33
C HIS A 190 -1.09 -1.29 31.32
N LYS A 191 -0.96 -2.42 32.01
CA LYS A 191 0.28 -3.20 32.05
C LYS A 191 0.39 -4.09 30.81
N VAL A 192 1.49 -3.98 30.09
CA VAL A 192 1.83 -4.85 28.96
C VAL A 192 3.01 -5.73 29.34
N LYS A 193 2.92 -7.03 29.04
CA LYS A 193 4.00 -7.99 29.34
C LYS A 193 5.02 -7.98 28.21
N ALA A 194 6.29 -8.25 28.54
CA ALA A 194 7.31 -8.55 27.53
C ALA A 194 6.80 -9.59 26.52
N GLU A 195 7.13 -9.38 25.24
CA GLU A 195 6.75 -10.24 24.10
C GLU A 195 5.25 -10.34 23.81
N SER A 196 4.38 -9.64 24.57
CA SER A 196 2.95 -9.58 24.25
C SER A 196 2.70 -8.88 22.92
N LYS A 197 1.77 -9.40 22.11
CA LYS A 197 1.41 -8.78 20.82
C LYS A 197 0.31 -7.74 21.04
N ILE A 198 0.68 -6.47 21.00
CA ILE A 198 -0.25 -5.34 21.02
C ILE A 198 -0.73 -5.10 19.59
N VAL A 199 -2.00 -5.35 19.31
CA VAL A 199 -2.59 -5.16 17.97
C VAL A 199 -3.31 -3.81 17.92
N ILE A 200 -2.97 -3.01 16.91
CA ILE A 200 -3.62 -1.74 16.61
C ILE A 200 -4.51 -1.95 15.39
N CYS A 201 -5.83 -1.86 15.58
CA CYS A 201 -6.81 -1.97 14.50
C CYS A 201 -7.04 -0.59 13.86
N ILE A 202 -6.26 -0.29 12.81
CA ILE A 202 -6.33 0.98 12.07
C ILE A 202 -7.70 1.12 11.37
N TYR A 203 -8.25 0.02 10.87
CA TYR A 203 -9.57 0.01 10.23
C TYR A 203 -10.70 0.45 11.18
N ALA A 204 -10.68 -0.05 12.42
CA ALA A 204 -11.65 0.35 13.44
C ALA A 204 -11.39 1.77 13.93
N LEU A 205 -10.12 2.14 14.20
CA LEU A 205 -9.73 3.49 14.60
C LEU A 205 -10.23 4.54 13.61
N GLY A 206 -10.16 4.24 12.32
CA GLY A 206 -10.69 5.09 11.26
C GLY A 206 -12.19 5.35 11.40
N ARG A 207 -12.98 4.50 12.06
CA ARG A 207 -14.45 4.58 12.19
C ARG A 207 -14.95 4.88 13.59
N MET A 208 -14.07 5.05 14.57
CA MET A 208 -14.46 5.31 15.95
C MET A 208 -15.13 6.68 16.06
N ARG A 209 -16.39 6.71 16.49
CA ARG A 209 -17.14 7.96 16.70
C ARG A 209 -16.49 8.88 17.73
N SER A 210 -15.91 8.31 18.78
CA SER A 210 -15.13 9.06 19.78
C SER A 210 -13.90 9.78 19.22
N VAL A 211 -13.42 9.39 18.03
CA VAL A 211 -12.25 9.98 17.38
C VAL A 211 -12.64 10.87 16.19
N TRP A 212 -13.65 10.46 15.43
CA TRP A 212 -14.02 11.08 14.15
C TRP A 212 -15.38 11.80 14.15
N GLY A 213 -16.13 11.74 15.25
CA GLY A 213 -17.48 12.32 15.38
C GLY A 213 -18.60 11.36 14.96
N GLU A 214 -19.84 11.81 14.99
CA GLU A 214 -21.00 10.98 14.61
C GLU A 214 -20.98 10.59 13.12
N ASP A 215 -20.39 11.44 12.27
CA ASP A 215 -20.21 11.19 10.83
C ASP A 215 -18.96 10.34 10.52
N ALA A 216 -18.48 9.54 11.49
CA ALA A 216 -17.28 8.70 11.35
C ALA A 216 -17.42 7.61 10.26
N LEU A 217 -18.63 7.20 9.90
CA LEU A 217 -18.84 6.21 8.85
C LEU A 217 -18.99 6.84 7.46
N ASP A 218 -19.19 8.15 7.39
CA ASP A 218 -19.45 8.85 6.15
C ASP A 218 -18.15 9.11 5.38
N PHE A 219 -18.21 8.98 4.07
CA PHE A 219 -17.11 9.40 3.19
C PHE A 219 -17.23 10.91 2.93
N LYS A 220 -16.50 11.70 3.71
CA LYS A 220 -16.56 13.17 3.70
C LYS A 220 -15.17 13.80 3.55
N PRO A 221 -14.68 13.99 2.31
CA PRO A 221 -13.39 14.64 2.05
C PRO A 221 -13.24 16.00 2.72
N GLU A 222 -14.33 16.77 2.87
CA GLU A 222 -14.35 18.09 3.49
C GLU A 222 -13.78 18.09 4.92
N ARG A 223 -13.77 16.94 5.61
CA ARG A 223 -13.17 16.78 6.94
C ARG A 223 -11.68 17.13 6.99
N TRP A 224 -11.00 16.99 5.86
CA TRP A 224 -9.56 17.24 5.71
C TRP A 224 -9.25 18.65 5.22
N ILE A 225 -10.27 19.50 5.10
CA ILE A 225 -10.14 20.85 4.53
C ILE A 225 -10.53 21.85 5.61
N SER A 226 -9.67 22.84 5.82
CA SER A 226 -9.90 23.95 6.74
C SER A 226 -10.84 25.00 6.13
N GLU A 227 -11.31 25.94 6.94
CA GLU A 227 -12.15 27.06 6.47
C GLU A 227 -11.45 27.93 5.42
N SER A 228 -10.12 28.01 5.45
CA SER A 228 -9.31 28.71 4.43
C SER A 228 -9.19 27.94 3.11
N GLY A 229 -9.71 26.72 3.03
CA GLY A 229 -9.62 25.86 1.85
C GLY A 229 -8.30 25.10 1.72
N GLU A 230 -7.46 25.11 2.76
CA GLU A 230 -6.19 24.37 2.82
C GLU A 230 -6.35 23.00 3.49
N LEU A 231 -5.42 22.08 3.22
CA LEU A 231 -5.39 20.77 3.90
C LEU A 231 -5.17 20.96 5.40
N LYS A 232 -6.12 20.46 6.18
CA LYS A 232 -6.03 20.41 7.63
C LYS A 232 -4.98 19.38 8.05
N HIS A 233 -4.08 19.78 8.94
CA HIS A 233 -3.16 18.85 9.59
C HIS A 233 -3.91 18.01 10.64
N GLU A 234 -3.91 16.68 10.46
CA GLU A 234 -4.38 15.72 11.46
C GLU A 234 -3.19 14.93 12.02
N PRO A 235 -3.08 14.78 13.34
CA PRO A 235 -1.97 14.05 13.94
C PRO A 235 -1.90 12.59 13.46
N SER A 236 -0.69 12.07 13.21
CA SER A 236 -0.49 10.70 12.71
C SER A 236 -1.01 9.60 13.65
N TYR A 237 -1.13 9.87 14.94
CA TYR A 237 -1.72 8.93 15.91
C TYR A 237 -3.26 8.91 15.86
N LYS A 238 -3.90 9.94 15.29
CA LYS A 238 -5.33 9.95 14.95
C LYS A 238 -5.57 9.37 13.56
N PHE A 239 -4.75 9.74 12.58
CA PHE A 239 -4.77 9.19 11.22
C PHE A 239 -3.57 8.29 10.95
N MET A 240 -3.72 7.00 11.27
CA MET A 240 -2.61 6.04 11.29
C MET A 240 -2.38 5.30 9.96
N ALA A 241 -2.97 5.73 8.84
CA ALA A 241 -2.81 5.05 7.54
C ALA A 241 -1.33 4.95 7.09
N PHE A 242 -0.51 5.91 7.48
CA PHE A 242 0.95 5.91 7.25
C PHE A 242 1.76 5.63 8.52
N ASN A 243 1.13 5.12 9.59
CA ASN A 243 1.74 4.90 10.91
C ASN A 243 2.28 6.20 11.56
N ALA A 244 2.89 6.08 12.75
CA ALA A 244 3.45 7.21 13.49
C ALA A 244 4.80 6.86 14.13
N GLY A 245 5.56 7.90 14.52
CA GLY A 245 6.83 7.76 15.23
C GLY A 245 7.98 7.21 14.38
N PRO A 246 8.99 6.55 14.99
CA PRO A 246 10.18 6.05 14.30
C PRO A 246 9.93 5.00 13.20
N ARG A 247 8.71 4.46 13.14
CA ARG A 247 8.27 3.48 12.13
C ARG A 247 7.16 4.05 11.25
N ALA A 248 7.09 5.38 11.12
CA ALA A 248 6.27 6.05 10.12
C ALA A 248 6.65 5.57 8.70
N CYS A 249 5.67 5.53 7.81
CA CYS A 249 5.84 5.03 6.46
C CYS A 249 6.81 5.92 5.66
N LEU A 250 7.93 5.34 5.25
CA LEU A 250 8.93 5.98 4.39
C LEU A 250 8.33 6.43 3.05
N GLY A 251 7.35 5.67 2.53
CA GLY A 251 6.73 5.91 1.23
C GLY A 251 5.65 7.00 1.20
N LYS A 252 5.28 7.63 2.33
CA LYS A 252 4.16 8.60 2.38
C LYS A 252 4.27 9.71 1.32
N HIS A 253 5.45 10.30 1.19
CA HIS A 253 5.71 11.41 0.27
C HIS A 253 5.81 10.98 -1.20
N LEU A 254 6.01 9.69 -1.46
CA LEU A 254 6.01 9.13 -2.82
C LEU A 254 4.61 8.66 -3.24
N ALA A 255 3.90 7.99 -2.34
CA ALA A 255 2.61 7.37 -2.64
C ALA A 255 1.52 8.40 -3.00
N LEU A 256 1.49 9.54 -2.33
CA LEU A 256 0.46 10.56 -2.57
C LEU A 256 0.54 11.19 -3.97
N PRO A 257 1.70 11.70 -4.43
CA PRO A 257 1.87 12.13 -5.82
C PRO A 257 1.51 11.04 -6.83
N GLN A 258 1.98 9.80 -6.62
CA GLN A 258 1.68 8.68 -7.51
C GLN A 258 0.17 8.43 -7.64
N MET A 259 -0.55 8.36 -6.52
CA MET A 259 -2.01 8.20 -6.51
C MET A 259 -2.72 9.36 -7.20
N LYS A 260 -2.27 10.59 -6.97
CA LYS A 260 -2.83 11.78 -7.62
C LYS A 260 -2.66 11.74 -9.13
N ILE A 261 -1.46 11.40 -9.62
CA ILE A 261 -1.18 11.26 -11.05
C ILE A 261 -2.12 10.22 -11.67
N VAL A 262 -2.22 9.03 -11.06
CA VAL A 262 -3.11 7.97 -11.58
C VAL A 262 -4.57 8.44 -11.61
N ALA A 263 -5.03 9.13 -10.58
CA ALA A 263 -6.40 9.67 -10.54
C ALA A 263 -6.65 10.71 -11.65
N VAL A 264 -5.69 11.62 -11.88
CA VAL A 264 -5.79 12.64 -12.94
C VAL A 264 -5.78 12.00 -14.32
N GLU A 265 -4.84 11.09 -14.58
CA GLU A 265 -4.74 10.43 -15.88
C GLU A 265 -5.97 9.56 -16.16
N SER A 266 -6.46 8.84 -15.16
CA SER A 266 -7.72 8.09 -15.27
C SER A 266 -8.89 9.00 -15.65
N TYR A 267 -8.98 10.19 -15.05
CA TYR A 267 -10.00 11.17 -15.43
C TYR A 267 -9.82 11.66 -16.87
N LYS A 268 -8.62 12.04 -17.30
CA LYS A 268 -8.35 12.49 -18.67
C LYS A 268 -8.73 11.42 -19.70
N THR A 269 -8.37 10.15 -19.46
CA THR A 269 -8.75 9.03 -20.32
C THR A 269 -10.27 8.83 -20.36
N MET A 270 -10.98 9.00 -19.23
CA MET A 270 -12.44 8.92 -19.19
C MET A 270 -13.12 10.05 -19.99
N THR A 271 -12.57 11.27 -19.95
CA THR A 271 -13.05 12.39 -20.76
C THR A 271 -12.81 12.14 -22.24
N LEU A 272 -11.64 11.61 -22.62
CA LEU A 272 -11.34 11.24 -24.02
C LEU A 272 -12.22 10.08 -24.53
N SER A 273 -12.51 9.11 -23.66
CA SER A 273 -13.41 7.99 -23.96
C SER A 273 -14.90 8.31 -23.79
N SER A 274 -15.27 9.53 -23.37
CA SER A 274 -16.65 10.02 -23.48
C SER A 274 -17.14 10.13 -24.93
N LEU A 275 -16.22 10.06 -25.90
CA LEU A 275 -16.48 9.85 -27.33
C LEU A 275 -16.73 8.37 -27.72
N LYS A 276 -16.52 7.39 -26.82
CA LYS A 276 -16.82 5.95 -26.99
C LYS A 276 -17.11 5.26 -25.63
N VAL A 277 -18.20 5.63 -24.94
CA VAL A 277 -18.58 5.03 -23.65
C VAL A 277 -19.38 3.74 -23.86
N THR A 278 -18.74 2.59 -23.74
CA THR A 278 -19.46 1.30 -23.52
C THR A 278 -18.75 0.33 -22.57
N ARG A 279 -17.48 0.55 -22.20
CA ARG A 279 -16.66 -0.47 -21.49
C ARG A 279 -16.46 -0.30 -19.97
N LEU A 280 -17.16 0.64 -19.30
CA LEU A 280 -16.86 0.97 -17.89
C LEU A 280 -17.51 0.07 -16.82
N LYS A 281 -18.52 -0.76 -17.14
CA LYS A 281 -19.03 -1.75 -16.17
C LYS A 281 -18.01 -2.85 -15.87
N GLN A 282 -17.11 -3.17 -16.82
CA GLN A 282 -16.14 -4.26 -16.69
C GLN A 282 -14.90 -3.89 -15.85
N CYS A 283 -14.48 -2.61 -15.89
CA CYS A 283 -13.23 -2.16 -15.26
C CYS A 283 -13.35 -1.96 -13.73
N LEU A 284 -14.53 -1.56 -13.24
CA LEU A 284 -14.76 -1.34 -11.80
C LEU A 284 -15.00 -2.63 -11.01
N LEU A 285 -15.51 -3.69 -11.65
CA LEU A 285 -15.70 -5.01 -11.02
C LEU A 285 -14.39 -5.81 -10.91
N SER A 286 -13.37 -5.49 -11.71
CA SER A 286 -12.16 -6.31 -11.88
C SER A 286 -10.97 -5.87 -11.01
N PHE A 287 -10.95 -4.63 -10.50
CA PHE A 287 -10.00 -4.23 -9.43
C PHE A 287 -10.28 -4.93 -8.08
N SER A 288 -11.46 -5.56 -7.94
CA SER A 288 -12.07 -5.86 -6.66
C SER A 288 -11.91 -7.31 -6.16
N VAL A 289 -11.37 -8.26 -6.94
CA VAL A 289 -11.68 -9.68 -6.64
C VAL A 289 -10.68 -10.40 -5.72
N SER A 290 -9.36 -10.13 -5.77
CA SER A 290 -8.41 -10.88 -4.90
C SER A 290 -8.40 -10.41 -3.44
N LYS A 291 -8.41 -9.09 -3.17
CA LYS A 291 -8.26 -8.58 -1.78
C LYS A 291 -9.59 -8.40 -1.03
N MET A 292 -10.72 -8.32 -1.75
CA MET A 292 -12.04 -8.13 -1.12
C MET A 292 -12.61 -9.43 -0.53
N VAL A 293 -12.16 -10.60 -0.98
CA VAL A 293 -12.62 -11.90 -0.45
C VAL A 293 -12.12 -12.15 0.98
N LEU A 294 -10.85 -11.86 1.28
CA LEU A 294 -10.29 -12.05 2.62
C LEU A 294 -10.87 -11.09 3.66
N VAL A 295 -11.16 -9.84 3.28
CA VAL A 295 -11.77 -8.85 4.19
C VAL A 295 -13.28 -9.09 4.35
N SER A 296 -14.01 -9.43 3.28
CA SER A 296 -15.46 -9.67 3.37
C SER A 296 -15.84 -11.00 4.04
N GLN A 297 -14.97 -12.02 4.00
CA GLN A 297 -15.18 -13.27 4.75
C GLN A 297 -14.87 -13.11 6.25
N SER A 298 -13.98 -12.20 6.62
CA SER A 298 -13.70 -11.84 8.02
C SER A 298 -14.83 -10.99 8.62
N LEU A 299 -15.34 -9.99 7.88
CA LEU A 299 -16.39 -9.09 8.36
C LEU A 299 -17.76 -9.79 8.52
N ARG A 300 -18.11 -10.75 7.66
CA ARG A 300 -19.36 -11.53 7.79
C ARG A 300 -19.45 -12.38 9.07
N ARG A 301 -18.33 -12.62 9.78
CA ARG A 301 -18.33 -13.30 11.09
C ARG A 301 -18.45 -12.34 12.29
N CYS A 302 -18.15 -11.05 12.11
CA CYS A 302 -18.24 -10.07 13.20
C CYS A 302 -19.65 -9.48 13.35
N ASP A 303 -20.46 -9.44 12.30
CA ASP A 303 -21.86 -8.98 12.38
C ASP A 303 -22.82 -10.04 12.98
N SER A 304 -22.27 -11.14 13.51
CA SER A 304 -23.01 -12.27 14.11
C SER A 304 -22.85 -12.37 15.63
N TYR A 305 -22.29 -11.34 16.28
CA TYR A 305 -22.15 -11.24 17.73
C TYR A 305 -22.48 -9.83 18.24
#